data_AF-A0A520K404-F1
#
_entry.id   AF-A0A520K404-F1
#
_cell.length_a   1.000
_cell.length_b   1.000
_cell.length_c   1.000
_cell.angle_alpha   90.00
_cell.angle_beta   90.00
_cell.angle_gamma   90.00
#
_symmetry.space_group_name_H-M   'P 1'
#
loop_
_entity.id
_entity.type
_entity.pdbx_description
1 polymer ?
#
loop_
_entity_poly.entity_id
_entity_poly.type
_entity_poly.pdbx_seq_one_letter_code
_entity_poly.pdbx_strand_id
1 'polypeptide(L)' 'MSGYSYKVEFFPIEEVLVEKQVDRGRIEKTLNRYAKRGLRLAQVALCGQLGLICIFEQEEAGE' A
#
# COMPACT_ATOMS: atom_id res chain seq x y z
N MET A 1 3.88 25.23 7.42
CA MET A 1 4.31 23.85 7.74
C MET A 1 3.80 22.97 6.63
N SER A 2 4.67 22.29 5.88
CA SER A 2 4.23 21.27 4.92
C SER A 2 3.57 20.13 5.70
N GLY A 3 2.28 19.91 5.49
CA GLY A 3 1.57 18.75 6.02
C GLY A 3 1.98 17.50 5.24
N TYR A 4 1.83 16.33 5.86
CA TYR A 4 1.85 15.07 5.14
C TYR A 4 0.52 14.38 5.35
N SER A 5 -0.11 13.96 4.26
CA SER A 5 -1.27 13.07 4.30
C SER A 5 -0.82 11.63 4.11
N TYR A 6 -1.48 10.71 4.81
CA TYR A 6 -1.16 9.29 4.77
C TYR A 6 -2.35 8.45 4.29
N LYS A 7 -2.05 7.39 3.53
CA LYS A 7 -2.99 6.34 3.15
C LYS A 7 -2.43 4.98 3.50
N VAL A 8 -3.26 4.15 4.12
CA VAL A 8 -2.89 2.80 4.53
C VAL A 8 -3.68 1.80 3.71
N GLU A 9 -2.98 0.84 3.10
CA GLU A 9 -3.56 -0.26 2.33
C GLU A 9 -3.22 -1.59 2.99
N PHE A 10 -4.21 -2.47 3.06
CA PHE A 10 -4.01 -3.84 3.50
C PHE A 10 -4.26 -4.80 2.34
N PHE A 11 -3.23 -5.59 2.02
CA PHE A 11 -3.27 -6.65 1.01
C PHE A 11 -3.28 -8.00 1.72
N PRO A 12 -4.44 -8.67 1.80
CA PRO A 12 -4.54 -9.95 2.48
C PRO A 12 -3.72 -11.02 1.77
N ILE A 13 -3.16 -11.95 2.54
CA ILE A 13 -2.68 -13.23 2.02
C ILE A 13 -3.90 -14.13 1.84
N GLU A 14 -4.08 -14.63 0.63
CA GLU A 14 -5.09 -15.61 0.27
C GLU A 14 -4.45 -17.00 0.20
N GLU A 15 -5.20 -18.01 0.60
CA GLU A 15 -4.78 -19.41 0.50
C GLU A 15 -5.54 -20.06 -0.66
N VAL A 16 -4.83 -20.31 -1.75
CA VAL A 16 -5.40 -20.94 -2.96
C VAL A 16 -4.62 -22.21 -3.21
N LEU A 17 -5.30 -23.36 -3.19
CA LEU A 17 -4.67 -24.67 -3.42
C LEU A 17 -3.46 -24.93 -2.49
N VAL A 18 -3.56 -24.55 -1.21
CA VAL A 18 -2.50 -24.70 -0.18
C VAL A 18 -1.31 -23.74 -0.37
N GLU A 19 -1.30 -22.92 -1.42
CA GLU A 19 -0.30 -21.86 -1.61
C GLU A 19 -0.81 -20.53 -1.03
N LYS A 20 0.01 -19.94 -0.16
CA LYS A 20 -0.21 -18.59 0.38
C LYS A 20 0.31 -17.57 -0.61
N GLN A 21 -0.59 -16.76 -1.14
CA GLN A 21 -0.25 -15.73 -2.11
C GLN A 21 -0.91 -14.40 -1.78
N VAL A 22 -0.22 -13.32 -2.10
CA VAL A 22 -0.78 -11.97 -2.11
C VAL A 22 -1.12 -11.63 -3.56
N ASP A 23 -2.27 -10.99 -3.80
CA ASP A 23 -2.67 -10.57 -5.14
C ASP A 23 -1.73 -9.48 -5.68
N ARG A 24 -0.73 -9.92 -6.44
CA ARG A 24 0.27 -9.05 -7.08
C ARG A 24 -0.39 -8.05 -8.03
N GLY A 25 -1.42 -8.47 -8.76
CA GLY A 25 -2.12 -7.60 -9.71
C GLY A 25 -2.86 -6.47 -9.01
N ARG A 26 -3.47 -6.73 -7.85
CA ARG A 26 -4.07 -5.69 -7.00
C ARG A 26 -3.00 -4.75 -6.44
N ILE A 27 -1.87 -5.28 -5.97
CA ILE A 27 -0.76 -4.45 -5.46
C ILE A 27 -0.26 -3.50 -6.55
N GLU A 28 0.07 -4.00 -7.73
CA GLU A 28 0.56 -3.19 -8.85
C GLU A 28 -0.44 -2.12 -9.29
N LYS A 29 -1.73 -2.46 -9.38
CA LYS A 29 -2.79 -1.49 -9.70
C LYS A 29 -2.87 -0.38 -8.65
N THR A 30 -2.76 -0.71 -7.37
CA THR A 30 -2.77 0.27 -6.28
C THR A 30 -1.54 1.16 -6.32
N LEU A 31 -0.34 0.59 -6.47
CA LEU A 31 0.92 1.35 -6.60
C LEU A 31 0.84 2.36 -7.75
N ASN A 32 0.43 1.91 -8.93
CA ASN A 32 0.29 2.77 -10.10
C ASN A 32 -0.78 3.87 -9.91
N ARG A 33 -1.92 3.53 -9.30
CA ARG A 33 -2.98 4.52 -9.01
C ARG A 33 -2.49 5.60 -8.06
N TYR A 34 -1.73 5.23 -7.03
CA TYR A 34 -1.24 6.14 -6.01
C TYR A 34 -0.09 7.01 -6.50
N ALA A 35 0.83 6.44 -7.28
CA ALA A 35 1.86 7.22 -7.97
C ALA A 35 1.26 8.30 -8.87
N LYS A 36 0.22 7.98 -9.66
CA LYS A 36 -0.50 8.98 -10.50
C LYS A 36 -1.16 10.11 -9.71
N ARG A 37 -1.44 9.88 -8.43
CA ARG A 37 -2.07 10.86 -7.53
C ARG A 37 -1.04 11.62 -6.68
N GLY A 38 0.26 11.35 -6.86
CA GLY A 38 1.33 11.97 -6.08
C GLY A 38 1.60 11.33 -4.71
N LEU A 39 1.00 10.18 -4.41
CA LEU A 39 1.35 9.41 -3.22
C LEU A 39 2.57 8.52 -3.50
N ARG A 40 3.51 8.47 -2.57
CA ARG A 40 4.67 7.57 -2.60
C ARG A 40 4.57 6.51 -1.51
N LEU A 41 5.06 5.30 -1.79
CA LEU A 41 5.14 4.24 -0.80
C LEU A 41 6.23 4.58 0.22
N ALA A 42 5.86 4.76 1.48
CA ALA A 42 6.76 5.14 2.57
C ALA A 42 7.22 3.92 3.37
N GLN A 43 6.31 2.98 3.66
CA GLN A 43 6.61 1.81 4.49
C GLN A 43 5.79 0.60 4.06
N VAL A 44 6.38 -0.58 4.23
CA VAL A 44 5.72 -1.88 4.10
C VAL A 44 5.97 -2.70 5.36
N ALA A 45 4.94 -3.37 5.87
CA ALA A 45 5.04 -4.29 7.00
C ALA A 45 4.24 -5.57 6.74
N LEU A 46 4.75 -6.70 7.24
CA LEU A 46 4.03 -7.96 7.27
C LEU A 46 3.13 -8.02 8.52
N CYS A 47 1.85 -8.28 8.32
CA CYS A 47 0.88 -8.53 9.40
C CYS A 47 0.78 -10.05 9.65
N GLY A 48 1.87 -10.65 10.14
CA GLY A 48 1.94 -12.10 10.36
C GLY A 48 1.59 -12.90 9.10
N GLN A 49 0.64 -13.82 9.23
CA GLN A 49 0.11 -14.61 8.10
C GLN A 49 -1.13 -13.99 7.44
N LEU A 50 -1.57 -12.81 7.88
CA LEU A 50 -2.81 -12.18 7.42
C LEU A 50 -2.62 -11.39 6.12
N GLY A 51 -1.48 -10.73 5.95
CA GLY A 51 -1.28 -9.84 4.79
C GLY A 51 -0.10 -8.88 4.89
N LEU A 52 -0.02 -7.99 3.91
CA LEU A 52 0.89 -6.85 3.85
C LEU A 52 0.15 -5.57 4.16
N ILE A 53 0.76 -4.72 4.99
CA ILE A 53 0.33 -3.35 5.25
C ILE A 53 1.29 -2.43 4.49
N CYS A 54 0.75 -1.56 3.65
CA CYS A 54 1.51 -0.54 2.92
C CYS A 54 1.05 0.85 3.36
N ILE A 55 1.99 1.69 3.75
CA ILE A 55 1.75 3.09 4.10
C ILE A 55 2.26 3.96 2.95
N PHE A 56 1.37 4.81 2.45
CA PHE A 56 1.65 5.79 1.42
C PHE A 56 1.57 7.17 2.02
N GLU A 57 2.46 8.06 1.59
CA GLU A 57 2.48 9.44 2.02
C GLU A 57 2.41 10.37 0.80
N GLN A 58 1.82 11.53 1.02
CA GLN A 58 1.78 12.62 0.07
C GLN A 58 2.05 13.91 0.81
N GLU A 59 3.05 14.64 0.32
CA GLU A 59 3.35 15.97 0.80
C GLU A 59 2.20 16.90 0.40
N GLU A 60 1.60 17.57 1.39
CA GLU A 60 0.62 18.61 1.15
C GLU A 60 1.38 19.86 0.76
N ALA A 61 1.11 20.37 -0.45
CA ALA A 61 1.61 21.68 -0.85
C ALA A 61 1.09 22.71 0.16
N GLY A 62 2.00 23.31 0.94
CA GLY A 62 1.65 24.40 1.83
C GLY A 62 1.09 25.56 1.01
N GLU A 63 -0.11 26.01 1.36
CA GLU A 63 -0.67 27.30 0.91
C GLU A 63 0.23 28.47 1.29
#